data_AF-A0A2T3AN01-F1
#
_entry.id   AF-A0A2T3AN01-F1
#
_cell.length_a   1.000
_cell.length_b   1.000
_cell.length_c   1.000
_cell.angle_alpha   90.00
_cell.angle_beta   90.00
_cell.angle_gamma   90.00
#
_symmetry.space_group_name_H-M   'P 1'
#
loop_
_entity.id
_entity.type
_entity.pdbx_description
1 polymer ?
#
loop_
_entity_poly.entity_id
_entity_poly.type
_entity_poly.pdbx_seq_one_letter_code
_entity_poly.pdbx_strand_id
1 'polypeptide(L)'
;MDGPSQIYVTAPDWALFTGPTSEPHFLAPPAPGTTPSAPPVHIPDHVYQAALDPVVPITIAAVYAVTAKLLNVYNTSTNKKPWGISKTGVFHAFVVAHNIFLAVYSAWTFLGMVGVMRRSVVSPFSPNGGLSAFVDSMTRLHGPAGLGNAVYYDQSQSKWASYSDAVALASDGTPSRTDLGRIWNEGLAFYGWIFYLSKFYEVLDTFIILAKGRLSSTLQTYHHAGAMMCMWAGMRYMSPPIWMFVFVNSGIHAMMYTYYTLSAFSIRVPVVVKRTLTSLQITQFLVGASYAMIHSFVNYTVPVATTVHKTTAAATAAVSGSSEAAEVAASASNAAFFDSVKQLVLGVASKVANAAAATSIEASDSASLDANAAAHQSVPVSTSVQETIYHDEVVPCINTSGQTFAIWLNVLYLAPLTYLFVKFFITSYLRRAGAESARKDRARRESQVAVAEKAGWDAAQGLQAEVYGTPDERRSVSKQSTTTPPPAPRPAQRSRHA
;
A
#
# COMPACT_ATOMS: atom_id res chain seq x y z
N MET A 1 1.98 -23.07 27.21
CA MET A 1 2.01 -22.56 25.83
C MET A 1 2.35 -21.09 25.97
N ASP A 2 3.61 -20.75 26.21
CA ASP A 2 3.99 -19.44 26.77
C ASP A 2 5.33 -18.95 26.19
N GLY A 3 5.55 -19.17 24.89
CA GLY A 3 6.57 -18.42 24.15
C GLY A 3 6.05 -17.01 23.90
N PRO A 4 6.80 -15.93 24.20
CA PRO A 4 6.35 -14.58 23.88
C PRO A 4 6.27 -14.44 22.34
N SER A 5 5.12 -13.98 21.85
CA SER A 5 4.95 -13.54 20.45
C SER A 5 6.00 -12.48 20.13
N GLN A 6 6.93 -12.78 19.22
CA GLN A 6 8.06 -11.90 18.90
C GLN A 6 7.98 -11.42 17.45
N ILE A 7 8.39 -10.16 17.25
CA ILE A 7 8.58 -9.55 15.95
C ILE A 7 10.06 -9.27 15.77
N TYR A 8 10.57 -9.62 14.61
CA TYR A 8 11.95 -9.39 14.22
C TYR A 8 12.02 -8.45 13.03
N VAL A 9 13.02 -7.59 13.03
CA VAL A 9 13.39 -6.78 11.88
C VAL A 9 14.70 -7.34 11.33
N THR A 10 14.64 -7.94 10.14
CA THR A 10 15.82 -8.50 9.46
C THR A 10 15.93 -7.92 8.06
N ALA A 11 17.12 -8.02 7.45
CA ALA A 11 17.26 -7.70 6.04
C ALA A 11 16.41 -8.66 5.19
N PRO A 12 15.81 -8.18 4.08
CA PRO A 12 15.09 -9.03 3.15
C PRO A 12 16.04 -10.06 2.54
N ASP A 13 15.51 -11.25 2.25
CA ASP A 13 16.26 -12.26 1.53
C ASP A 13 16.58 -11.78 0.11
N TRP A 14 17.87 -11.75 -0.22
CA TRP A 14 18.36 -11.31 -1.53
C TRP A 14 17.87 -12.20 -2.67
N ALA A 15 17.53 -13.48 -2.40
CA ALA A 15 16.98 -14.39 -3.40
C ALA A 15 15.62 -13.91 -3.95
N LEU A 16 14.84 -13.16 -3.16
CA LEU A 16 13.54 -12.62 -3.57
C LEU A 16 13.64 -11.42 -4.52
N PHE A 17 14.84 -10.88 -4.74
CA PHE A 17 15.10 -9.81 -5.69
C PHE A 17 15.36 -10.31 -7.11
N THR A 18 15.23 -11.62 -7.33
CA THR A 18 15.06 -12.16 -8.66
C THR A 18 13.71 -11.68 -9.23
N GLY A 19 13.60 -11.49 -10.55
CA GLY A 19 12.30 -11.13 -11.15
C GLY A 19 11.21 -12.18 -10.83
N PRO A 20 9.93 -11.90 -11.13
CA PRO A 20 8.87 -12.89 -10.98
C PRO A 20 9.19 -14.15 -11.81
N THR A 21 9.20 -15.34 -11.18
CA THR A 21 9.60 -16.61 -11.84
C THR A 21 8.48 -17.65 -11.83
N SER A 22 8.13 -18.18 -10.66
CA SER A 22 7.15 -19.25 -10.44
C SER A 22 5.97 -18.76 -9.60
N GLU A 23 5.25 -17.77 -10.11
CA GLU A 23 4.23 -17.05 -9.33
C GLU A 23 2.88 -17.77 -9.31
N PRO A 24 2.16 -17.75 -8.18
CA PRO A 24 0.84 -18.34 -8.13
C PRO A 24 -0.09 -17.68 -9.15
N HIS A 25 -1.01 -18.47 -9.70
CA HIS A 25 -2.18 -17.90 -10.32
C HIS A 25 -2.92 -17.06 -9.29
N PHE A 26 -3.41 -15.91 -9.72
CA PHE A 26 -4.17 -15.08 -8.81
C PHE A 26 -5.54 -15.74 -8.51
N LEU A 27 -6.20 -15.29 -7.44
CA LEU A 27 -7.42 -15.88 -6.91
C LEU A 27 -8.55 -14.86 -7.02
N ALA A 28 -9.58 -15.21 -7.78
CA ALA A 28 -10.80 -14.42 -7.91
C ALA A 28 -11.57 -14.40 -6.56
N PRO A 29 -12.43 -13.37 -6.34
CA PRO A 29 -13.22 -13.28 -5.12
C PRO A 29 -14.18 -14.48 -4.96
N PRO A 30 -14.71 -14.69 -3.74
CA PRO A 30 -15.78 -15.65 -3.49
C PRO A 30 -16.98 -15.40 -4.41
N ALA A 31 -17.71 -16.45 -4.78
CA ALA A 31 -18.91 -16.28 -5.58
C ALA A 31 -20.03 -15.62 -4.74
N PRO A 32 -20.95 -14.85 -5.35
CA PRO A 32 -22.03 -14.20 -4.60
C PRO A 32 -22.84 -15.20 -3.78
N GLY A 33 -23.07 -14.88 -2.51
CA GLY A 33 -23.85 -15.70 -1.59
C GLY A 33 -23.10 -16.89 -0.96
N THR A 34 -21.83 -17.16 -1.31
CA THR A 34 -21.08 -18.27 -0.70
C THR A 34 -20.53 -17.93 0.69
N THR A 35 -20.29 -16.65 0.98
CA THR A 35 -19.83 -16.17 2.28
C THR A 35 -20.61 -14.92 2.69
N PRO A 36 -20.69 -14.58 3.99
CA PRO A 36 -21.35 -13.35 4.45
C PRO A 36 -20.78 -12.06 3.87
N SER A 37 -19.51 -12.08 3.46
CA SER A 37 -18.77 -10.97 2.87
C SER A 37 -18.57 -11.09 1.36
N ALA A 38 -19.20 -12.08 0.72
CA ALA A 38 -19.12 -12.29 -0.72
C ALA A 38 -19.61 -11.04 -1.48
N PRO A 39 -19.01 -10.75 -2.64
CA PRO A 39 -19.41 -9.62 -3.47
C PRO A 39 -20.86 -9.78 -3.96
N PRO A 40 -21.57 -8.66 -4.19
CA PRO A 40 -22.94 -8.69 -4.67
C PRO A 40 -23.07 -9.14 -6.12
N VAL A 41 -21.98 -9.13 -6.89
CA VAL A 41 -21.95 -9.43 -8.32
C VAL A 41 -20.92 -10.51 -8.59
N HIS A 42 -21.29 -11.48 -9.43
CA HIS A 42 -20.39 -12.53 -9.88
C HIS A 42 -19.44 -11.99 -10.94
N ILE A 43 -18.14 -12.13 -10.71
CA ILE A 43 -17.11 -11.79 -11.68
C ILE A 43 -16.56 -13.10 -12.25
N PRO A 44 -16.76 -13.41 -13.54
CA PRO A 44 -16.21 -14.61 -14.13
C PRO A 44 -14.67 -14.64 -14.03
N ASP A 45 -14.12 -15.77 -13.62
CA ASP A 45 -12.67 -15.95 -13.43
C ASP A 45 -11.86 -15.52 -14.66
N HIS A 46 -12.28 -15.89 -15.86
CA HIS A 46 -11.58 -15.52 -17.10
C HIS A 46 -11.55 -14.00 -17.35
N VAL A 47 -12.58 -13.25 -16.95
CA VAL A 47 -12.61 -11.78 -17.07
C VAL A 47 -11.65 -11.16 -16.06
N TYR A 48 -11.68 -11.66 -14.84
CA TYR A 48 -10.73 -11.25 -13.81
C TYR A 48 -9.29 -11.53 -14.26
N GLN A 49 -9.06 -12.67 -14.94
CA GLN A 49 -7.77 -13.10 -15.50
C GLN A 49 -7.29 -12.21 -16.62
N ALA A 50 -8.14 -11.99 -17.61
CA ALA A 50 -7.82 -11.15 -18.74
C ALA A 50 -7.46 -9.72 -18.30
N ALA A 51 -8.15 -9.17 -17.30
CA ALA A 51 -7.88 -7.83 -16.80
C ALA A 51 -6.50 -7.71 -16.14
N LEU A 52 -6.01 -8.76 -15.47
CA LEU A 52 -4.71 -8.78 -14.78
C LEU A 52 -3.56 -9.29 -15.65
N ASP A 53 -3.80 -9.53 -16.94
CA ASP A 53 -2.72 -9.82 -17.88
C ASP A 53 -1.77 -8.61 -17.97
N PRO A 54 -0.43 -8.78 -17.89
CA PRO A 54 0.53 -7.68 -17.94
C PRO A 54 0.42 -6.80 -19.19
N VAL A 55 -0.04 -7.36 -20.32
CA VAL A 55 -0.20 -6.63 -21.58
C VAL A 55 -1.23 -5.52 -21.42
N VAL A 56 -2.30 -5.73 -20.65
CA VAL A 56 -3.39 -4.76 -20.46
C VAL A 56 -2.91 -3.44 -19.86
N PRO A 57 -2.36 -3.38 -18.62
CA PRO A 57 -1.93 -2.14 -18.01
C PRO A 57 -0.75 -1.51 -18.75
N ILE A 58 0.19 -2.32 -19.29
CA ILE A 58 1.34 -1.81 -20.04
C ILE A 58 0.87 -1.09 -21.30
N THR A 59 -0.02 -1.73 -22.07
CA THR A 59 -0.54 -1.18 -23.33
C THR A 59 -1.35 0.08 -23.07
N ILE A 60 -2.30 0.03 -22.13
CA ILE A 60 -3.15 1.18 -21.84
C ILE A 60 -2.33 2.34 -21.28
N ALA A 61 -1.37 2.10 -20.39
CA ALA A 61 -0.51 3.15 -19.84
C ALA A 61 0.38 3.78 -20.93
N ALA A 62 0.93 2.97 -21.84
CA ALA A 62 1.73 3.46 -22.96
C ALA A 62 0.90 4.30 -23.94
N VAL A 63 -0.26 3.80 -24.37
CA VAL A 63 -1.20 4.52 -25.23
C VAL A 63 -1.63 5.83 -24.57
N TYR A 64 -1.98 5.79 -23.28
CA TYR A 64 -2.34 6.97 -22.50
C TYR A 64 -1.20 8.01 -22.48
N ALA A 65 0.02 7.60 -22.14
CA ALA A 65 1.15 8.51 -22.02
C ALA A 65 1.51 9.16 -23.36
N VAL A 66 1.51 8.38 -24.46
CA VAL A 66 1.74 8.89 -25.81
C VAL A 66 0.62 9.85 -26.21
N THR A 67 -0.64 9.46 -26.03
CA THR A 67 -1.81 10.28 -26.38
C THR A 67 -1.82 11.59 -25.60
N ALA A 68 -1.59 11.57 -24.29
CA ALA A 68 -1.54 12.77 -23.47
C ALA A 68 -0.43 13.75 -23.92
N LYS A 69 0.73 13.22 -24.32
CA LYS A 69 1.82 14.05 -24.87
C LYS A 69 1.46 14.64 -26.24
N LEU A 70 0.89 13.85 -27.14
CA LEU A 70 0.47 14.34 -28.46
C LEU A 70 -0.62 15.42 -28.34
N LEU A 71 -1.60 15.21 -27.45
CA LEU A 71 -2.65 16.19 -27.19
C LEU A 71 -2.13 17.47 -26.52
N ASN A 72 -1.08 17.37 -25.69
CA ASN A 72 -0.38 18.55 -25.19
C ASN A 72 0.29 19.37 -26.31
N VAL A 73 0.93 18.70 -27.27
CA VAL A 73 1.52 19.34 -28.45
C VAL A 73 0.43 20.03 -29.27
N TYR A 74 -0.69 19.36 -29.50
CA TYR A 74 -1.86 19.94 -30.17
C TYR A 74 -2.45 21.16 -29.45
N ASN A 75 -2.62 21.09 -28.13
CA ASN A 75 -3.09 22.24 -27.35
C ASN A 75 -2.10 23.40 -27.39
N THR A 76 -0.80 23.11 -27.51
CA THR A 76 0.23 24.15 -27.65
C THR A 76 0.16 24.80 -29.04
N SER A 77 0.02 24.02 -30.11
CA SER A 77 -0.09 24.55 -31.48
C SER A 77 -1.35 25.38 -31.71
N THR A 78 -2.43 25.11 -30.96
CA THR A 78 -3.70 25.85 -31.03
C THR A 78 -3.75 27.06 -30.08
N ASN A 79 -2.62 27.49 -29.50
CA ASN A 79 -2.56 28.56 -28.50
C ASN A 79 -3.47 28.31 -27.28
N LYS A 80 -3.58 27.05 -26.84
CA LYS A 80 -4.35 26.62 -25.65
C LYS A 80 -5.84 26.97 -25.73
N LYS A 81 -6.40 27.04 -26.93
CA LYS A 81 -7.83 27.28 -27.14
C LYS A 81 -8.63 26.05 -26.65
N PRO A 82 -9.69 26.25 -25.83
CA PRO A 82 -10.57 25.16 -25.43
C PRO A 82 -11.23 24.49 -26.63
N TRP A 83 -11.40 23.17 -26.59
CA TRP A 83 -11.99 22.42 -27.69
C TRP A 83 -13.47 22.75 -27.85
N GLY A 84 -14.02 22.56 -29.06
CA GLY A 84 -15.44 22.82 -29.32
C GLY A 84 -16.37 22.05 -28.36
N ILE A 85 -16.04 20.78 -28.11
CA ILE A 85 -16.80 19.92 -27.19
C ILE A 85 -16.85 20.48 -25.76
N SER A 86 -15.79 21.14 -25.28
CA SER A 86 -15.71 21.58 -23.89
C SER A 86 -16.65 22.74 -23.55
N LYS A 87 -17.23 23.38 -24.57
CA LYS A 87 -18.18 24.49 -24.43
C LYS A 87 -19.63 24.03 -24.40
N THR A 88 -19.88 22.75 -24.69
CA THR A 88 -21.24 22.20 -24.74
C THR A 88 -21.79 21.94 -23.34
N GLY A 89 -23.11 22.07 -23.17
CA GLY A 89 -23.79 21.69 -21.92
C GLY A 89 -23.64 20.19 -21.61
N VAL A 90 -23.57 19.35 -22.65
CA VAL A 90 -23.33 17.90 -22.53
C VAL A 90 -21.97 17.63 -21.87
N PHE A 91 -20.91 18.32 -22.30
CA PHE A 91 -19.60 18.19 -21.66
C PHE A 91 -19.61 18.66 -20.21
N HIS A 92 -20.32 19.73 -19.89
CA HIS A 92 -20.48 20.17 -18.51
C HIS A 92 -21.18 19.10 -17.64
N ALA A 93 -22.30 18.57 -18.13
CA ALA A 93 -23.02 17.48 -17.46
C ALA A 93 -22.14 16.24 -17.29
N PHE A 94 -21.36 15.87 -18.31
CA PHE A 94 -20.39 14.78 -18.24
C PHE A 94 -19.35 15.01 -17.14
N VAL A 95 -18.74 16.19 -17.06
CA VAL A 95 -17.74 16.51 -16.02
C VAL A 95 -18.35 16.42 -14.61
N VAL A 96 -19.58 16.90 -14.43
CA VAL A 96 -20.29 16.80 -13.14
C VAL A 96 -20.58 15.35 -12.80
N ALA A 97 -21.17 14.59 -13.73
CA ALA A 97 -21.49 13.18 -13.54
C ALA A 97 -20.23 12.34 -13.25
N HIS A 98 -19.14 12.61 -13.97
CA HIS A 98 -17.83 11.97 -13.76
C HIS A 98 -17.29 12.17 -12.35
N ASN A 99 -17.29 13.41 -11.85
CA ASN A 99 -16.81 13.71 -10.50
C ASN A 99 -17.71 13.11 -9.41
N ILE A 100 -19.03 13.16 -9.61
CA ILE A 100 -20.00 12.54 -8.68
C ILE A 100 -19.80 11.02 -8.65
N PHE A 101 -19.70 10.39 -9.83
CA PHE A 101 -19.46 8.97 -9.95
C PHE A 101 -18.19 8.56 -9.20
N LEU A 102 -17.06 9.23 -9.44
CA LEU A 102 -15.81 8.91 -8.76
C LEU A 102 -15.87 9.18 -7.25
N ALA A 103 -16.57 10.22 -6.80
CA ALA A 103 -16.75 10.49 -5.37
C ALA A 103 -17.56 9.38 -4.68
N VAL A 104 -18.71 9.02 -5.23
CA VAL A 104 -19.60 7.97 -4.69
C VAL A 104 -18.92 6.61 -4.74
N TYR A 105 -18.32 6.27 -5.88
CA TYR A 105 -17.55 5.04 -6.05
C TYR A 105 -16.42 4.93 -5.02
N SER A 106 -15.61 5.98 -4.87
CA SER A 106 -14.49 5.97 -3.93
C SER A 106 -14.97 5.87 -2.48
N ALA A 107 -16.07 6.53 -2.13
CA ALA A 107 -16.67 6.43 -0.79
C ALA A 107 -17.21 5.02 -0.53
N TRP A 108 -17.88 4.39 -1.51
CA TRP A 108 -18.36 3.03 -1.42
C TRP A 108 -17.21 2.02 -1.23
N THR A 109 -16.15 2.13 -2.02
CA THR A 109 -14.94 1.30 -1.87
C THR A 109 -14.29 1.50 -0.50
N PHE A 110 -14.19 2.74 -0.02
CA PHE A 110 -13.64 3.04 1.30
C PHE A 110 -14.47 2.38 2.42
N LEU A 111 -15.79 2.55 2.41
CA LEU A 111 -16.69 1.95 3.41
C LEU A 111 -16.68 0.42 3.35
N GLY A 112 -16.62 -0.14 2.14
CA GLY A 112 -16.43 -1.57 1.93
C GLY A 112 -15.15 -2.07 2.59
N MET A 113 -14.04 -1.39 2.34
CA MET A 113 -12.75 -1.69 2.96
C MET A 113 -12.74 -1.47 4.48
N VAL A 114 -13.47 -0.49 5.05
CA VAL A 114 -13.66 -0.41 6.51
C VAL A 114 -14.26 -1.70 7.05
N GLY A 115 -15.27 -2.24 6.37
CA GLY A 115 -15.87 -3.53 6.72
C GLY A 115 -14.88 -4.70 6.64
N VAL A 116 -14.10 -4.75 5.55
CA VAL A 116 -13.03 -5.74 5.35
C VAL A 116 -12.02 -5.69 6.50
N MET A 117 -11.54 -4.49 6.86
CA MET A 117 -10.58 -4.30 7.94
C MET A 117 -11.13 -4.77 9.29
N ARG A 118 -12.41 -4.46 9.59
CA ARG A 118 -13.06 -4.87 10.85
C ARG A 118 -13.19 -6.39 11.00
N ARG A 119 -13.35 -7.12 9.90
CA ARG A 119 -13.50 -8.59 9.92
C ARG A 119 -12.16 -9.32 9.91
N SER A 120 -11.13 -8.70 9.32
CA SER A 120 -9.86 -9.40 9.03
C SER A 120 -8.74 -9.04 10.00
N VAL A 121 -8.72 -7.82 10.54
CA VAL A 121 -7.59 -7.35 11.36
C VAL A 121 -7.79 -7.74 12.82
N VAL A 122 -6.79 -8.41 13.37
CA VAL A 122 -6.77 -8.84 14.77
C VAL A 122 -6.28 -7.70 15.66
N SER A 123 -6.86 -7.51 16.85
CA SER A 123 -6.34 -6.50 17.79
C SER A 123 -4.91 -6.86 18.25
N PRO A 124 -3.96 -5.90 18.27
CA PRO A 124 -2.61 -6.15 18.79
C PRO A 124 -2.57 -6.51 20.28
N PHE A 125 -3.66 -6.20 21.00
CA PHE A 125 -3.83 -6.53 22.42
C PHE A 125 -4.71 -7.78 22.63
N SER A 126 -4.91 -8.59 21.58
CA SER A 126 -5.67 -9.84 21.67
C SER A 126 -4.96 -10.86 22.57
N PRO A 127 -5.69 -11.56 23.46
CA PRO A 127 -5.13 -12.67 24.25
C PRO A 127 -4.61 -13.82 23.37
N ASN A 128 -5.17 -13.97 22.16
CA ASN A 128 -4.86 -15.06 21.25
C ASN A 128 -3.75 -14.65 20.27
N GLY A 129 -2.50 -14.65 20.73
CA GLY A 129 -1.30 -14.43 19.90
C GLY A 129 -0.82 -12.98 19.78
N GLY A 130 -1.46 -12.03 20.47
CA GLY A 130 -0.98 -10.66 20.67
C GLY A 130 -0.54 -9.93 19.39
N LEU A 131 0.68 -9.41 19.41
CA LEU A 131 1.23 -8.59 18.34
C LEU A 131 1.58 -9.42 17.08
N SER A 132 1.97 -10.68 17.23
CA SER A 132 2.20 -11.59 16.09
C SER A 132 0.90 -11.87 15.33
N ALA A 133 -0.22 -12.07 16.04
CA ALA A 133 -1.53 -12.25 15.40
C ALA A 133 -1.99 -11.01 14.64
N PHE A 134 -1.70 -9.81 15.16
CA PHE A 134 -1.94 -8.57 14.43
C PHE A 134 -1.09 -8.50 13.16
N VAL A 135 0.23 -8.68 13.24
CA VAL A 135 1.12 -8.61 12.06
C VAL A 135 0.73 -9.65 11.02
N ASP A 136 0.48 -10.89 11.45
CA ASP A 136 0.01 -11.97 10.60
C ASP A 136 -1.29 -11.60 9.86
N SER A 137 -2.25 -10.97 10.54
CA SER A 137 -3.51 -10.50 9.92
C SER A 137 -3.30 -9.39 8.87
N MET A 138 -2.20 -8.65 8.96
CA MET A 138 -1.87 -7.54 8.06
C MET A 138 -1.01 -7.99 6.87
N THR A 139 -0.34 -9.14 6.98
CA THR A 139 0.68 -9.60 6.02
C THR A 139 0.25 -10.84 5.26
N ARG A 140 -0.62 -11.68 5.85
CA ARG A 140 -1.15 -12.87 5.19
C ARG A 140 -2.55 -12.61 4.65
N LEU A 141 -2.70 -12.79 3.34
CA LEU A 141 -3.93 -12.45 2.62
C LEU A 141 -4.95 -13.59 2.56
N HIS A 142 -4.49 -14.86 2.64
CA HIS A 142 -5.32 -16.05 2.40
C HIS A 142 -5.37 -16.99 3.61
N GLY A 143 -6.39 -17.87 3.59
CA GLY A 143 -6.65 -18.87 4.61
C GLY A 143 -7.68 -18.43 5.65
N PRO A 144 -7.97 -19.29 6.64
CA PRO A 144 -8.86 -18.96 7.75
C PRO A 144 -8.27 -17.92 8.72
N ALA A 145 -9.14 -17.39 9.58
CA ALA A 145 -8.77 -16.57 10.72
C ALA A 145 -7.87 -17.34 11.72
N GLY A 146 -7.01 -16.60 12.43
CA GLY A 146 -6.17 -17.12 13.50
C GLY A 146 -4.70 -17.22 13.12
N LEU A 147 -3.84 -16.96 14.10
CA LEU A 147 -2.38 -17.01 13.95
C LEU A 147 -1.95 -18.43 13.55
N GLY A 148 -1.15 -18.55 12.49
CA GLY A 148 -0.67 -19.84 11.96
C GLY A 148 -1.62 -20.52 10.95
N ASN A 149 -2.89 -20.11 10.88
CA ASN A 149 -3.86 -20.66 9.90
C ASN A 149 -3.75 -20.04 8.51
N ALA A 150 -2.81 -19.11 8.30
CA ALA A 150 -2.61 -18.50 7.01
C ALA A 150 -2.23 -19.54 5.95
N VAL A 151 -2.75 -19.37 4.74
CA VAL A 151 -2.31 -20.11 3.56
C VAL A 151 -1.38 -19.19 2.78
N TYR A 152 -0.19 -19.69 2.46
CA TYR A 152 0.84 -18.94 1.75
C TYR A 152 1.38 -19.76 0.58
N TYR A 153 1.97 -19.06 -0.38
CA TYR A 153 2.60 -19.71 -1.52
C TYR A 153 4.07 -19.98 -1.20
N ASP A 154 4.50 -21.23 -1.27
CA ASP A 154 5.90 -21.64 -1.17
C ASP A 154 6.50 -21.66 -2.57
N GLN A 155 7.34 -20.65 -2.86
CA GLN A 155 7.98 -20.49 -4.16
C GLN A 155 8.99 -21.59 -4.47
N SER A 156 9.63 -22.18 -3.44
CA SER A 156 10.63 -23.24 -3.63
C SER A 156 9.99 -24.54 -4.12
N GLN A 157 8.77 -24.81 -3.65
CA GLN A 157 7.98 -26.00 -4.02
C GLN A 157 6.91 -25.71 -5.07
N SER A 158 6.75 -24.44 -5.47
CA SER A 158 5.73 -23.96 -6.41
C SER A 158 4.30 -24.44 -6.05
N LYS A 159 3.95 -24.38 -4.75
CA LYS A 159 2.65 -24.82 -4.24
C LYS A 159 2.15 -23.95 -3.10
N TRP A 160 0.84 -23.95 -2.87
CA TRP A 160 0.28 -23.38 -1.65
C TRP A 160 0.48 -24.32 -0.46
N ALA A 161 0.70 -23.75 0.72
CA ALA A 161 0.93 -24.46 1.96
C ALA A 161 0.33 -23.69 3.14
N SER A 162 0.13 -24.38 4.26
CA SER A 162 -0.21 -23.77 5.54
C SER A 162 0.66 -24.40 6.63
N TYR A 163 0.92 -23.64 7.69
CA TYR A 163 1.64 -24.13 8.87
C TYR A 163 0.73 -24.96 9.79
N SER A 164 -0.59 -24.94 9.54
CA SER A 164 -1.58 -25.64 10.34
C SER A 164 -2.12 -26.84 9.55
N ASP A 165 -1.95 -28.04 10.10
CA ASP A 165 -2.50 -29.29 9.54
C ASP A 165 -4.04 -29.26 9.48
N ALA A 166 -4.68 -28.36 10.24
CA ALA A 166 -6.14 -28.20 10.26
C ALA A 166 -6.68 -27.41 9.05
N VAL A 167 -5.82 -26.75 8.28
CA VAL A 167 -6.22 -25.92 7.15
C VAL A 167 -6.14 -26.73 5.85
N ALA A 168 -7.31 -27.07 5.32
CA ALA A 168 -7.41 -27.77 4.04
C ALA A 168 -7.32 -26.79 2.86
N LEU A 169 -6.53 -27.14 1.85
CA LEU A 169 -6.55 -26.45 0.56
C LEU A 169 -7.77 -26.90 -0.27
N ALA A 170 -8.14 -26.10 -1.26
CA ALA A 170 -9.13 -26.49 -2.24
C ALA A 170 -8.64 -27.68 -3.09
N SER A 171 -9.56 -28.32 -3.83
CA SER A 171 -9.26 -29.52 -4.63
C SER A 171 -8.22 -29.29 -5.73
N ASP A 172 -8.03 -28.05 -6.15
CA ASP A 172 -7.02 -27.62 -7.13
C ASP A 172 -5.67 -27.23 -6.49
N GLY A 173 -5.52 -27.42 -5.17
CA GLY A 173 -4.32 -27.07 -4.42
C GLY A 173 -4.19 -25.56 -4.14
N THR A 174 -5.25 -24.78 -4.33
CA THR A 174 -5.27 -23.34 -4.03
C THR A 174 -5.91 -23.04 -2.66
N PRO A 175 -5.74 -21.82 -2.11
CA PRO A 175 -6.50 -21.41 -0.93
C PRO A 175 -8.00 -21.43 -1.21
N SER A 176 -8.78 -21.91 -0.24
CA SER A 176 -10.22 -21.96 -0.42
C SER A 176 -10.81 -20.55 -0.54
N ARG A 177 -11.69 -20.36 -1.52
CA ARG A 177 -12.41 -19.09 -1.73
C ARG A 177 -13.50 -18.84 -0.70
N THR A 178 -13.83 -19.83 0.13
CA THR A 178 -14.84 -19.69 1.18
C THR A 178 -14.23 -19.49 2.56
N ASP A 179 -12.89 -19.48 2.68
CA ASP A 179 -12.22 -19.21 3.94
C ASP A 179 -12.54 -17.79 4.43
N LEU A 180 -12.85 -17.68 5.72
CA LEU A 180 -13.27 -16.44 6.38
C LEU A 180 -12.15 -15.86 7.26
N GLY A 181 -12.21 -14.55 7.44
CA GLY A 181 -11.38 -13.80 8.39
C GLY A 181 -10.02 -13.34 7.87
N ARG A 182 -9.67 -13.60 6.61
CA ARG A 182 -8.52 -12.99 5.95
C ARG A 182 -8.95 -12.01 4.88
N ILE A 183 -8.15 -10.96 4.74
CA ILE A 183 -8.51 -9.74 4.02
C ILE A 183 -8.86 -9.98 2.54
N TRP A 184 -8.25 -10.98 1.88
CA TRP A 184 -8.51 -11.29 0.48
C TRP A 184 -9.97 -11.67 0.23
N ASN A 185 -10.44 -12.75 0.86
CA ASN A 185 -11.79 -13.27 0.70
C ASN A 185 -12.84 -12.37 1.38
N GLU A 186 -12.45 -11.68 2.45
CA GLU A 186 -13.35 -10.76 3.16
C GLU A 186 -13.73 -9.51 2.35
N GLY A 187 -13.01 -9.25 1.25
CA GLY A 187 -13.44 -8.31 0.22
C GLY A 187 -12.31 -7.64 -0.57
N LEU A 188 -11.03 -7.77 -0.18
CA LEU A 188 -9.93 -7.14 -0.90
C LEU A 188 -9.81 -7.66 -2.34
N ALA A 189 -10.09 -8.94 -2.60
CA ALA A 189 -10.12 -9.48 -3.96
C ALA A 189 -11.11 -8.70 -4.85
N PHE A 190 -12.30 -8.41 -4.33
CA PHE A 190 -13.33 -7.69 -5.07
C PHE A 190 -13.05 -6.18 -5.15
N TYR A 191 -12.92 -5.51 -4.01
CA TYR A 191 -12.71 -4.07 -3.96
C TYR A 191 -11.37 -3.67 -4.58
N GLY A 192 -10.32 -4.47 -4.39
CA GLY A 192 -9.02 -4.26 -5.01
C GLY A 192 -9.09 -4.39 -6.52
N TRP A 193 -9.85 -5.35 -7.07
CA TRP A 193 -9.97 -5.49 -8.52
C TRP A 193 -10.76 -4.37 -9.16
N ILE A 194 -11.90 -3.97 -8.59
CA ILE A 194 -12.65 -2.81 -9.12
C ILE A 194 -11.82 -1.52 -8.96
N PHE A 195 -11.07 -1.38 -7.85
CA PHE A 195 -10.15 -0.26 -7.64
C PHE A 195 -8.99 -0.25 -8.64
N TYR A 196 -8.52 -1.42 -9.06
CA TYR A 196 -7.60 -1.54 -10.17
C TYR A 196 -8.21 -1.02 -11.47
N LEU A 197 -9.43 -1.46 -11.81
CA LEU A 197 -10.12 -1.00 -13.01
C LEU A 197 -10.38 0.52 -13.00
N SER A 198 -10.64 1.11 -11.83
CA SER A 198 -10.87 2.55 -11.72
C SER A 198 -9.67 3.38 -12.16
N LYS A 199 -8.44 2.86 -12.09
CA LYS A 199 -7.24 3.58 -12.54
C LYS A 199 -7.24 3.83 -14.05
N PHE A 200 -7.84 2.93 -14.83
CA PHE A 200 -8.05 3.16 -16.26
C PHE A 200 -9.13 4.21 -16.51
N TYR A 201 -10.20 4.19 -15.73
CA TYR A 201 -11.27 5.18 -15.83
C TYR A 201 -10.80 6.60 -15.46
N GLU A 202 -9.93 6.73 -14.45
CA GLU A 202 -9.37 8.01 -13.98
C GLU A 202 -8.55 8.76 -15.05
N VAL A 203 -8.17 8.11 -16.16
CA VAL A 203 -7.57 8.76 -17.34
C VAL A 203 -8.48 9.85 -17.93
N LEU A 204 -9.80 9.73 -17.73
CA LEU A 204 -10.76 10.75 -18.15
C LEU A 204 -10.51 12.11 -17.48
N ASP A 205 -9.87 12.17 -16.30
CA ASP A 205 -9.45 13.44 -15.69
C ASP A 205 -8.46 14.20 -16.58
N THR A 206 -7.51 13.47 -17.16
CA THR A 206 -6.54 14.02 -18.11
C THR A 206 -7.22 14.48 -19.38
N PHE A 207 -8.17 13.69 -19.89
CA PHE A 207 -8.99 14.09 -21.04
C PHE A 207 -9.77 15.38 -20.78
N ILE A 208 -10.43 15.52 -19.63
CA ILE A 208 -11.20 16.73 -19.26
C ILE A 208 -10.29 17.97 -19.23
N ILE A 209 -9.07 17.85 -18.71
CA ILE A 209 -8.10 18.95 -18.66
C ILE A 209 -7.66 19.35 -20.07
N LEU A 210 -7.31 18.38 -20.91
CA LEU A 210 -6.91 18.61 -22.29
C LEU A 210 -8.05 19.23 -23.10
N ALA A 211 -9.27 18.73 -22.96
CA ALA A 211 -10.45 19.25 -23.65
C ALA A 211 -10.73 20.73 -23.29
N LYS A 212 -10.44 21.14 -22.06
CA LYS A 212 -10.54 22.55 -21.61
C LYS A 212 -9.41 23.44 -22.15
N GLY A 213 -8.56 22.96 -23.06
CA GLY A 213 -7.43 23.68 -23.65
C GLY A 213 -6.22 23.81 -22.72
N ARG A 214 -6.26 23.16 -21.55
CA ARG A 214 -5.13 23.14 -20.61
C ARG A 214 -4.16 22.03 -20.99
N LEU A 215 -2.94 22.12 -20.49
CA LEU A 215 -1.94 21.07 -20.68
C LEU A 215 -2.03 20.07 -19.52
N SER A 216 -1.99 18.78 -19.84
CA SER A 216 -1.75 17.72 -18.86
C SER A 216 -0.33 17.88 -18.32
N SER A 217 -0.18 18.02 -17.01
CA SER A 217 1.14 18.10 -16.40
C SER A 217 1.86 16.75 -16.48
N THR A 218 3.20 16.75 -16.57
CA THR A 218 4.00 15.52 -16.49
C THR A 218 3.71 14.76 -15.20
N LEU A 219 3.44 15.47 -14.11
CA LEU A 219 3.07 14.88 -12.83
C LEU A 219 1.78 14.06 -12.94
N GLN A 220 0.75 14.60 -13.59
CA GLN A 220 -0.53 13.91 -13.78
C GLN A 220 -0.37 12.69 -14.69
N THR A 221 0.31 12.84 -15.83
CA THR A 221 0.54 11.72 -16.74
C THR A 221 1.38 10.61 -16.12
N TYR A 222 2.46 10.97 -15.41
CA TYR A 222 3.28 10.00 -14.68
C TYR A 222 2.48 9.31 -13.57
N HIS A 223 1.67 10.07 -12.83
CA HIS A 223 0.89 9.53 -11.73
C HIS A 223 -0.14 8.48 -12.19
N HIS A 224 -0.98 8.82 -13.17
CA HIS A 224 -2.00 7.87 -13.63
C HIS A 224 -1.38 6.63 -14.29
N ALA A 225 -0.32 6.79 -15.09
CA ALA A 225 0.35 5.66 -15.73
C ALA A 225 1.05 4.73 -14.71
N GLY A 226 1.78 5.30 -13.76
CA GLY A 226 2.45 4.50 -12.72
C GLY A 226 1.48 3.88 -11.72
N ALA A 227 0.37 4.56 -11.40
CA ALA A 227 -0.68 4.00 -10.55
C ALA A 227 -1.31 2.75 -11.17
N MET A 228 -1.54 2.70 -12.50
CA MET A 228 -2.01 1.48 -13.18
C MET A 228 -1.04 0.32 -13.00
N MET A 229 0.26 0.57 -13.17
CA MET A 229 1.30 -0.46 -13.06
C MET A 229 1.48 -0.96 -11.62
N CYS A 230 1.51 -0.06 -10.65
CA CYS A 230 1.67 -0.42 -9.24
C CYS A 230 0.45 -1.18 -8.71
N MET A 231 -0.75 -0.75 -9.11
CA MET A 231 -1.99 -1.41 -8.72
C MET A 231 -2.10 -2.80 -9.38
N TRP A 232 -1.73 -2.92 -10.65
CA TRP A 232 -1.62 -4.22 -11.32
C TRP A 232 -0.67 -5.16 -10.58
N ALA A 233 0.56 -4.74 -10.29
CA ALA A 233 1.55 -5.58 -9.64
C ALA A 233 1.08 -6.02 -8.24
N GLY A 234 0.50 -5.10 -7.45
CA GLY A 234 -0.02 -5.41 -6.12
C GLY A 234 -1.15 -6.44 -6.14
N MET A 235 -2.09 -6.35 -7.09
CA MET A 235 -3.17 -7.31 -7.24
C MET A 235 -2.71 -8.63 -7.86
N ARG A 236 -1.89 -8.58 -8.91
CA ARG A 236 -1.42 -9.76 -9.65
C ARG A 236 -0.58 -10.67 -8.76
N TYR A 237 0.30 -10.10 -7.94
CA TYR A 237 1.18 -10.84 -7.04
C TYR A 237 0.66 -10.91 -5.61
N MET A 238 -0.58 -10.48 -5.35
CA MET A 238 -1.20 -10.52 -4.02
C MET A 238 -0.25 -9.96 -2.95
N SER A 239 0.33 -8.80 -3.25
CA SER A 239 1.32 -8.18 -2.37
C SER A 239 0.61 -7.60 -1.15
N PRO A 240 0.96 -8.00 0.09
CA PRO A 240 0.19 -7.62 1.27
C PRO A 240 -0.09 -6.11 1.41
N PRO A 241 0.86 -5.19 1.13
CA PRO A 241 0.60 -3.75 1.24
C PRO A 241 -0.50 -3.20 0.32
N ILE A 242 -0.99 -3.97 -0.65
CA ILE A 242 -1.99 -3.51 -1.64
C ILE A 242 -3.29 -3.04 -0.99
N TRP A 243 -3.70 -3.64 0.14
CA TRP A 243 -4.92 -3.24 0.84
C TRP A 243 -4.85 -1.80 1.33
N MET A 244 -3.67 -1.33 1.74
CA MET A 244 -3.46 0.04 2.22
C MET A 244 -3.65 1.04 1.07
N PHE A 245 -3.18 0.67 -0.13
CA PHE A 245 -3.43 1.44 -1.33
C PHE A 245 -4.93 1.57 -1.55
N VAL A 246 -5.66 0.45 -1.64
CA VAL A 246 -7.11 0.46 -1.89
C VAL A 246 -7.86 1.24 -0.81
N PHE A 247 -7.57 0.98 0.47
CA PHE A 247 -8.27 1.57 1.60
C PHE A 247 -8.02 3.07 1.74
N VAL A 248 -6.76 3.49 1.91
CA VAL A 248 -6.47 4.90 2.20
C VAL A 248 -6.68 5.78 0.96
N ASN A 249 -6.30 5.28 -0.22
CA ASN A 249 -6.46 6.06 -1.46
C ASN A 249 -7.94 6.26 -1.78
N SER A 250 -8.81 5.25 -1.65
CA SER A 250 -10.24 5.43 -1.89
C SER A 250 -10.86 6.47 -0.93
N GLY A 251 -10.46 6.49 0.34
CA GLY A 251 -10.89 7.54 1.28
C GLY A 251 -10.46 8.94 0.87
N ILE A 252 -9.21 9.12 0.45
CA ILE A 252 -8.69 10.42 -0.02
C ILE A 252 -9.31 10.82 -1.36
N HIS A 253 -9.49 9.88 -2.29
CA HIS A 253 -10.17 10.12 -3.57
C HIS A 253 -11.63 10.51 -3.36
N ALA A 254 -12.34 9.89 -2.42
CA ALA A 254 -13.70 10.29 -2.07
C ALA A 254 -13.76 11.77 -1.66
N MET A 255 -12.86 12.20 -0.78
CA MET A 255 -12.77 13.61 -0.36
C MET A 255 -12.35 14.55 -1.52
N MET A 256 -11.40 14.13 -2.34
CA MET A 256 -10.87 14.91 -3.46
C MET A 256 -11.92 15.13 -4.58
N TYR A 257 -12.62 14.08 -5.01
CA TYR A 257 -13.68 14.20 -6.01
C TYR A 257 -14.94 14.88 -5.46
N THR A 258 -15.23 14.74 -4.17
CA THR A 258 -16.26 15.56 -3.51
C THR A 258 -15.90 17.05 -3.60
N TYR A 259 -14.65 17.42 -3.35
CA TYR A 259 -14.18 18.79 -3.51
C TYR A 259 -14.32 19.31 -4.96
N TYR A 260 -13.98 18.49 -5.96
CA TYR A 260 -14.15 18.87 -7.37
C TYR A 260 -15.62 18.98 -7.78
N THR A 261 -16.49 18.11 -7.24
CA THR A 261 -17.94 18.18 -7.43
C THR A 261 -18.49 19.50 -6.90
N LEU A 262 -18.16 19.87 -5.65
CA LEU A 262 -18.57 21.15 -5.05
C LEU A 262 -18.05 22.35 -5.85
N SER A 263 -16.82 22.27 -6.34
CA SER A 263 -16.22 23.31 -7.18
C SER A 263 -16.93 23.44 -8.53
N ALA A 264 -17.41 22.33 -9.11
CA ALA A 264 -18.18 22.34 -10.36
C ALA A 264 -19.56 22.99 -10.19
N PHE A 265 -20.18 22.84 -9.01
CA PHE A 265 -21.42 23.54 -8.63
C PHE A 265 -21.19 25.00 -8.20
N SER A 266 -19.98 25.53 -8.37
CA SER A 266 -19.60 26.90 -7.97
C SER A 266 -19.78 27.20 -6.47
N ILE A 267 -19.77 26.16 -5.63
CA ILE A 267 -19.82 26.29 -4.18
C ILE A 267 -18.42 26.69 -3.69
N ARG A 268 -18.33 27.80 -2.96
CA ARG A 268 -17.05 28.30 -2.43
C ARG A 268 -16.57 27.41 -1.29
N VAL A 269 -15.57 26.58 -1.58
CA VAL A 269 -14.92 25.75 -0.55
C VAL A 269 -13.78 26.52 0.12
N PRO A 270 -13.68 26.52 1.48
CA PRO A 270 -12.59 27.19 2.18
C PRO A 270 -11.20 26.70 1.75
N VAL A 271 -10.23 27.62 1.68
CA VAL A 271 -8.84 27.31 1.30
C VAL A 271 -8.19 26.29 2.25
N VAL A 272 -8.63 26.24 3.51
CA VAL A 272 -8.18 25.26 4.50
C VAL A 272 -8.46 23.84 4.03
N VAL A 273 -9.65 23.56 3.49
CA VAL A 273 -10.02 22.22 2.98
C VAL A 273 -9.08 21.82 1.85
N LYS A 274 -8.80 22.74 0.91
CA LYS A 274 -7.85 22.49 -0.18
C LYS A 274 -6.45 22.17 0.35
N ARG A 275 -5.98 22.88 1.39
CA ARG A 275 -4.66 22.65 2.00
C ARG A 275 -4.62 21.29 2.73
N THR A 276 -5.68 20.95 3.47
CA THR A 276 -5.79 19.66 4.16
C THR A 276 -5.80 18.49 3.18
N LEU A 277 -6.52 18.60 2.05
CA LEU A 277 -6.53 17.57 1.01
C LEU A 277 -5.14 17.30 0.45
N THR A 278 -4.40 18.36 0.10
CA THR A 278 -3.02 18.20 -0.38
C THR A 278 -2.10 17.62 0.70
N SER A 279 -2.29 18.00 1.97
CA SER A 279 -1.53 17.41 3.07
C SER A 279 -1.82 15.92 3.21
N LEU A 280 -3.09 15.50 3.14
CA LEU A 280 -3.50 14.10 3.22
C LEU A 280 -2.92 13.27 2.07
N GLN A 281 -2.91 13.82 0.84
CA GLN A 281 -2.29 13.16 -0.32
C GLN A 281 -0.78 12.93 -0.14
N ILE A 282 -0.05 13.92 0.40
CA ILE A 282 1.39 13.80 0.67
C ILE A 282 1.64 12.77 1.78
N THR A 283 0.87 12.84 2.86
CA THR A 283 0.94 11.88 3.95
C THR A 283 0.66 10.46 3.46
N GLN A 284 -0.32 10.27 2.58
CA GLN A 284 -0.61 8.97 1.97
C GLN A 284 0.59 8.40 1.24
N PHE A 285 1.30 9.20 0.43
CA PHE A 285 2.47 8.71 -0.30
C PHE A 285 3.63 8.35 0.63
N LEU A 286 3.91 9.18 1.63
CA LEU A 286 4.97 8.92 2.61
C LEU A 286 4.67 7.68 3.44
N VAL A 287 3.51 7.66 4.09
CA VAL A 287 3.11 6.55 4.97
C VAL A 287 2.92 5.27 4.17
N GLY A 288 2.30 5.34 2.99
CA GLY A 288 2.08 4.18 2.13
C GLY A 288 3.37 3.56 1.60
N ALA A 289 4.32 4.38 1.14
CA ALA A 289 5.61 3.90 0.67
C ALA A 289 6.46 3.29 1.81
N SER A 290 6.51 3.97 2.96
CA SER A 290 7.20 3.45 4.14
C SER A 290 6.55 2.14 4.64
N TYR A 291 5.22 2.08 4.70
CA TYR A 291 4.49 0.88 5.10
C TYR A 291 4.77 -0.28 4.16
N ALA A 292 4.71 -0.08 2.85
CA ALA A 292 5.05 -1.12 1.87
C ALA A 292 6.49 -1.62 2.04
N MET A 293 7.44 -0.70 2.24
CA MET A 293 8.84 -1.06 2.44
C MET A 293 9.08 -1.85 3.74
N ILE A 294 8.39 -1.50 4.83
CA ILE A 294 8.51 -2.21 6.12
C ILE A 294 8.16 -3.70 6.00
N HIS A 295 7.25 -4.10 5.10
CA HIS A 295 6.89 -5.52 4.93
C HIS A 295 8.09 -6.36 4.49
N SER A 296 9.04 -5.78 3.76
CA SER A 296 10.25 -6.49 3.33
C SER A 296 11.20 -6.80 4.48
N PHE A 297 11.06 -6.13 5.63
CA PHE A 297 11.99 -6.29 6.77
C PHE A 297 11.39 -6.99 7.99
N VAL A 298 10.06 -7.14 8.04
CA VAL A 298 9.37 -7.66 9.22
C VAL A 298 9.21 -9.18 9.12
N ASN A 299 9.54 -9.87 10.22
CA ASN A 299 9.24 -11.28 10.45
C ASN A 299 8.55 -11.42 11.81
N TYR A 300 7.80 -12.50 12.00
CA TYR A 300 7.06 -12.73 13.24
C TYR A 300 7.00 -14.23 13.55
N THR A 301 6.78 -14.58 14.81
CA THR A 301 6.62 -15.97 15.23
C THR A 301 5.20 -16.48 15.02
N VAL A 302 5.08 -17.70 14.49
CA VAL A 302 3.82 -18.46 14.43
C VAL A 302 4.00 -19.81 15.14
N PRO A 303 2.99 -20.28 15.89
CA PRO A 303 3.02 -21.61 16.47
C PRO A 303 2.75 -22.66 15.39
N VAL A 304 3.62 -23.65 15.26
CA VAL A 304 3.53 -24.74 14.29
C VAL A 304 3.48 -26.08 15.02
N ALA A 305 2.56 -26.95 14.60
CA ALA A 305 2.48 -28.32 15.07
C ALA A 305 3.11 -29.24 14.01
N THR A 306 4.06 -30.08 14.38
CA THR A 306 4.68 -31.05 13.47
C THR A 306 4.47 -32.45 14.01
N THR A 307 3.85 -33.30 13.20
CA THR A 307 3.65 -34.71 13.54
C THR A 307 4.88 -35.52 13.17
N VAL A 308 5.59 -36.06 14.17
CA VAL A 308 6.75 -36.94 13.99
C VAL A 308 6.31 -38.39 14.18
N HIS A 309 6.62 -39.24 13.21
CA HIS A 309 6.43 -40.69 13.32
C HIS A 309 7.65 -41.30 14.02
N LYS A 310 7.52 -41.65 15.30
CA LYS A 310 8.53 -42.46 15.99
C LYS A 310 8.20 -43.94 15.78
N THR A 311 9.04 -44.62 15.02
CA THR A 311 9.00 -46.09 14.93
C THR A 311 9.80 -46.65 16.10
N THR A 312 9.11 -47.10 17.15
CA THR A 312 9.75 -47.89 18.20
C THR A 312 9.78 -49.35 17.75
N ALA A 313 10.98 -49.87 17.49
CA ALA A 313 11.18 -51.31 17.38
C ALA A 313 10.90 -51.92 18.76
N ALA A 314 9.95 -52.86 18.85
CA ALA A 314 9.73 -53.62 20.06
C ALA A 314 11.01 -54.40 20.39
N ALA A 315 11.65 -54.10 21.52
CA ALA A 315 12.76 -54.89 22.01
C ALA A 315 12.23 -56.29 22.35
N THR A 316 12.59 -57.29 21.55
CA THR A 316 12.43 -58.70 21.94
C THR A 316 13.22 -58.91 23.22
N ALA A 317 12.52 -59.25 24.30
CA ALA A 317 13.15 -59.67 25.55
C ALA A 317 14.06 -60.87 25.24
N ALA A 318 15.36 -60.65 25.22
CA ALA A 318 16.34 -61.71 25.07
C ALA A 318 16.30 -62.59 26.31
N VAL A 319 15.81 -63.83 26.15
CA VAL A 319 15.96 -64.89 27.14
C VAL A 319 17.46 -65.10 27.37
N SER A 320 17.87 -65.00 28.62
CA SER A 320 19.23 -65.19 29.08
C SER A 320 19.74 -66.58 28.73
N GLY A 321 20.74 -66.64 27.85
CA GLY A 321 21.57 -67.82 27.57
C GLY A 321 23.03 -67.39 27.60
N SER A 322 23.75 -67.86 28.59
CA SER A 322 25.13 -67.53 28.95
C SER A 322 26.17 -67.99 27.92
N SER A 323 27.07 -67.09 27.51
CA SER A 323 28.50 -67.40 27.33
C SER A 323 29.33 -66.12 27.30
N GLU A 324 30.34 -66.09 28.15
CA GLU A 324 31.24 -64.96 28.44
C GLU A 324 32.29 -64.70 27.36
N ALA A 325 32.81 -63.45 27.38
CA ALA A 325 34.03 -62.91 26.79
C ALA A 325 34.03 -62.65 25.25
N ALA A 326 34.45 -61.49 24.73
CA ALA A 326 35.30 -60.44 25.26
C ALA A 326 34.98 -59.06 24.62
N GLU A 327 35.17 -58.02 25.42
CA GLU A 327 35.18 -56.61 25.04
C GLU A 327 36.30 -56.29 24.03
N VAL A 328 36.05 -55.35 23.11
CA VAL A 328 36.89 -54.16 22.80
C VAL A 328 36.30 -53.45 21.55
N ALA A 329 36.30 -52.11 21.60
CA ALA A 329 36.04 -51.14 20.53
C ALA A 329 34.65 -50.50 20.46
N ALA A 330 34.21 -49.94 21.59
CA ALA A 330 33.52 -48.66 21.58
C ALA A 330 34.53 -47.53 21.26
N SER A 331 34.64 -47.12 19.98
CA SER A 331 35.28 -45.83 19.61
C SER A 331 35.07 -45.37 18.15
N ALA A 332 34.05 -45.84 17.43
CA ALA A 332 33.82 -45.46 16.03
C ALA A 332 32.45 -44.85 15.76
N SER A 333 32.15 -43.68 16.34
CA SER A 333 30.98 -42.88 15.93
C SER A 333 31.26 -41.39 15.75
N ASN A 334 32.49 -40.92 15.97
CA ASN A 334 32.85 -39.50 15.79
C ASN A 334 33.67 -39.23 14.51
N ALA A 335 34.02 -40.26 13.73
CA ALA A 335 34.74 -40.09 12.47
C ALA A 335 33.84 -39.82 11.26
N ALA A 336 32.59 -40.32 11.26
CA ALA A 336 31.66 -40.18 10.12
C ALA A 336 30.99 -38.79 10.02
N PHE A 337 30.89 -38.07 11.15
CA PHE A 337 30.30 -36.73 11.19
C PHE A 337 31.26 -35.66 10.62
N PHE A 338 32.56 -35.77 10.92
CA PHE A 338 33.55 -34.79 10.47
C PHE A 338 34.00 -34.97 9.00
N ASP A 339 33.81 -36.16 8.41
CA ASP A 339 34.13 -36.42 7.00
C ASP A 339 33.05 -35.88 6.05
N SER A 340 31.78 -35.90 6.49
CA SER A 340 30.64 -35.33 5.75
C SER A 340 30.66 -33.80 5.73
N VAL A 341 31.23 -33.17 6.76
CA VAL A 341 31.37 -31.70 6.85
C VAL A 341 32.51 -31.18 5.95
N LYS A 342 33.51 -31.99 5.61
CA LYS A 342 34.57 -31.59 4.66
C LYS A 342 34.14 -31.62 3.19
N GLN A 343 33.21 -32.50 2.81
CA GLN A 343 32.72 -32.55 1.41
C GLN A 343 31.71 -31.47 1.04
N LEU A 344 31.15 -30.74 2.02
CA LEU A 344 30.17 -29.67 1.77
C LEU A 344 30.81 -28.29 1.58
N VAL A 345 32.11 -28.12 1.87
CA VAL A 345 32.78 -26.80 1.90
C VAL A 345 33.65 -26.50 0.65
N LEU A 346 33.86 -27.44 -0.27
CA LEU A 346 34.66 -27.22 -1.48
C LEU A 346 33.96 -27.76 -2.73
N GLY A 347 33.15 -26.92 -3.38
CA GLY A 347 32.56 -27.25 -4.68
C GLY A 347 33.52 -27.03 -5.85
N VAL A 348 33.45 -27.87 -6.89
CA VAL A 348 33.63 -27.53 -8.32
C VAL A 348 32.84 -28.52 -9.20
N ALA A 349 32.28 -28.00 -10.29
CA ALA A 349 31.34 -28.58 -11.25
C ALA A 349 31.81 -29.78 -12.10
N SER A 350 30.85 -30.58 -12.59
CA SER A 350 30.76 -31.04 -13.99
C SER A 350 29.45 -31.79 -14.29
N LYS A 351 28.84 -31.46 -15.44
CA LYS A 351 27.78 -32.21 -16.14
C LYS A 351 28.24 -33.64 -16.50
N VAL A 352 27.28 -34.56 -16.70
CA VAL A 352 27.00 -35.32 -17.95
C VAL A 352 25.85 -36.33 -17.69
N ALA A 353 25.18 -36.70 -18.78
CA ALA A 353 23.82 -37.21 -18.92
C ALA A 353 23.65 -38.74 -18.95
N ASN A 354 22.39 -39.14 -19.21
CA ASN A 354 21.80 -40.42 -19.65
C ASN A 354 21.17 -41.26 -18.53
N ALA A 355 19.85 -41.53 -18.48
CA ALA A 355 18.85 -41.99 -19.46
C ALA A 355 18.93 -43.51 -19.76
N ALA A 356 17.73 -44.12 -19.74
CA ALA A 356 17.35 -45.51 -20.08
C ALA A 356 17.65 -46.57 -18.99
N ALA A 357 16.80 -47.56 -18.70
CA ALA A 357 15.65 -48.09 -19.43
C ALA A 357 14.63 -48.75 -18.50
N ALA A 358 13.37 -48.76 -18.94
CA ALA A 358 12.31 -49.66 -18.48
C ALA A 358 12.67 -51.13 -18.74
N THR A 359 12.00 -52.07 -18.07
CA THR A 359 11.14 -53.10 -18.71
C THR A 359 10.47 -53.96 -17.63
N SER A 360 9.15 -54.04 -17.71
CA SER A 360 8.26 -55.01 -17.06
C SER A 360 8.35 -56.38 -17.73
N ILE A 361 8.09 -57.49 -17.01
CA ILE A 361 7.42 -58.69 -17.55
C ILE A 361 6.80 -59.49 -16.39
N GLU A 362 5.62 -60.03 -16.68
CA GLU A 362 4.68 -60.75 -15.82
C GLU A 362 5.01 -62.25 -15.64
N ALA A 363 4.47 -62.78 -14.53
CA ALA A 363 3.91 -64.11 -14.23
C ALA A 363 4.29 -65.38 -15.02
N SER A 364 4.55 -66.47 -14.26
CA SER A 364 4.04 -67.82 -14.57
C SER A 364 4.07 -68.77 -13.36
N ASP A 365 3.02 -69.58 -13.25
CA ASP A 365 2.66 -70.62 -12.26
C ASP A 365 3.71 -71.70 -11.94
N SER A 366 3.62 -72.26 -10.72
CA SER A 366 3.50 -73.71 -10.52
C SER A 366 3.11 -74.06 -9.07
N ALA A 367 2.18 -75.00 -8.94
CA ALA A 367 1.72 -75.57 -7.68
C ALA A 367 2.49 -76.85 -7.33
N SER A 368 2.84 -77.03 -6.05
CA SER A 368 3.07 -78.35 -5.43
C SER A 368 2.75 -78.30 -3.94
N LEU A 369 1.94 -79.25 -3.49
CA LEU A 369 1.59 -79.54 -2.10
C LEU A 369 2.77 -80.20 -1.38
N ASP A 370 3.08 -79.82 -0.13
CA ASP A 370 3.07 -80.73 1.04
C ASP A 370 3.61 -80.11 2.34
N ALA A 371 2.99 -80.56 3.43
CA ALA A 371 3.46 -80.68 4.82
C ALA A 371 3.59 -79.44 5.74
N ASN A 372 2.72 -79.44 6.77
CA ASN A 372 2.78 -78.66 8.00
C ASN A 372 4.15 -78.75 8.71
N ALA A 373 4.72 -77.59 9.03
CA ALA A 373 5.55 -77.39 10.21
C ALA A 373 5.29 -75.98 10.76
N ALA A 374 4.76 -75.93 11.98
CA ALA A 374 4.49 -74.70 12.71
C ALA A 374 5.79 -73.92 12.96
N ALA A 375 5.94 -72.77 12.30
CA ALA A 375 6.93 -71.76 12.65
C ALA A 375 6.18 -70.48 12.99
N HIS A 376 6.17 -70.13 14.28
CA HIS A 376 5.80 -68.80 14.75
C HIS A 376 6.78 -67.78 14.15
N GLN A 377 6.47 -67.22 12.98
CA GLN A 377 7.04 -65.95 12.56
C GLN A 377 6.33 -64.85 13.34
N SER A 378 6.95 -64.41 14.44
CA SER A 378 6.60 -63.15 15.07
C SER A 378 6.92 -62.03 14.07
N VAL A 379 5.91 -61.58 13.33
CA VAL A 379 5.98 -60.30 12.62
C VAL A 379 6.32 -59.25 13.68
N PRO A 380 7.42 -58.49 13.55
CA PRO A 380 7.68 -57.39 14.47
C PRO A 380 6.53 -56.40 14.31
N VAL A 381 5.68 -56.31 15.33
CA VAL A 381 4.68 -55.25 15.43
C VAL A 381 5.46 -53.97 15.68
N SER A 382 5.81 -53.28 14.60
CA SER A 382 6.33 -51.92 14.65
C SER A 382 5.17 -51.01 15.04
N THR A 383 5.09 -50.66 16.32
CA THR A 383 4.12 -49.67 16.78
C THR A 383 4.62 -48.29 16.35
N SER A 384 4.04 -47.73 15.30
CA SER A 384 4.29 -46.33 14.94
C SER A 384 3.55 -45.44 15.93
N VAL A 385 4.28 -44.79 16.85
CA VAL A 385 3.70 -43.77 17.72
C VAL A 385 3.78 -42.43 17.00
N GLN A 386 2.62 -41.81 16.75
CA GLN A 386 2.54 -40.44 16.26
C GLN A 386 2.69 -39.48 17.44
N GLU A 387 3.69 -38.61 17.40
CA GLU A 387 3.89 -37.56 18.41
C GLU A 387 3.84 -36.20 17.73
N THR A 388 2.92 -35.33 18.17
CA THR A 388 2.81 -33.95 17.67
C THR A 388 3.66 -33.03 18.53
N ILE A 389 4.71 -32.44 17.94
CA ILE A 389 5.61 -31.49 18.59
C ILE A 389 5.17 -30.08 18.20
N TYR A 390 4.98 -29.23 19.20
CA TYR A 390 4.67 -27.80 19.00
C TYR A 390 5.96 -26.98 19.11
N HIS A 391 6.24 -26.15 18.11
CA HIS A 391 7.37 -25.22 18.12
C HIS A 391 6.99 -23.90 17.45
N ASP A 392 7.71 -22.83 17.78
CA ASP A 392 7.52 -21.52 17.13
C ASP A 392 8.42 -21.40 15.90
N GLU A 393 7.83 -21.08 14.74
CA GLU A 393 8.53 -20.84 13.49
C GLU A 393 8.57 -19.32 13.20
N VAL A 394 9.72 -18.83 12.74
CA VAL A 394 9.89 -17.42 12.34
C VAL A 394 9.55 -17.27 10.86
N VAL A 395 8.55 -16.44 10.58
CA VAL A 395 7.95 -16.34 9.25
C VAL A 395 8.08 -14.92 8.71
N PRO A 396 8.55 -14.73 7.46
CA PRO A 396 8.63 -13.42 6.83
C PRO A 396 7.27 -12.93 6.36
N CYS A 397 7.05 -11.61 6.40
CA CYS A 397 5.85 -10.99 5.84
C CYS A 397 5.76 -11.15 4.31
N ILE A 398 6.91 -11.21 3.64
CA ILE A 398 7.03 -11.34 2.18
C ILE A 398 7.84 -12.59 1.89
N ASN A 399 7.27 -13.49 1.09
CA ASN A 399 7.86 -14.81 0.87
C ASN A 399 7.94 -15.19 -0.61
N THR A 400 7.62 -14.26 -1.53
CA THR A 400 7.71 -14.49 -2.98
C THR A 400 8.42 -13.34 -3.69
N SER A 401 9.06 -13.64 -4.81
CA SER A 401 9.72 -12.63 -5.64
C SER A 401 8.71 -11.69 -6.32
N GLY A 402 7.52 -12.16 -6.67
CA GLY A 402 6.42 -11.34 -7.19
C GLY A 402 5.92 -10.29 -6.19
N GLN A 403 5.69 -10.68 -4.93
CA GLN A 403 5.31 -9.72 -3.87
C GLN A 403 6.39 -8.66 -3.66
N THR A 404 7.66 -9.07 -3.67
CA THR A 404 8.84 -8.20 -3.56
C THR A 404 8.90 -7.23 -4.74
N PHE A 405 8.75 -7.74 -5.97
CA PHE A 405 8.67 -6.93 -7.18
C PHE A 405 7.58 -5.86 -7.10
N ALA A 406 6.37 -6.21 -6.63
CA ALA A 406 5.28 -5.25 -6.46
C ALA A 406 5.62 -4.13 -5.47
N ILE A 407 6.26 -4.45 -4.35
CA ILE A 407 6.70 -3.46 -3.34
C ILE A 407 7.73 -2.52 -3.95
N TRP A 408 8.76 -3.06 -4.60
CA TRP A 408 9.83 -2.26 -5.18
C TRP A 408 9.35 -1.39 -6.35
N LEU A 409 8.50 -1.93 -7.22
CA LEU A 409 7.87 -1.16 -8.28
C LEU A 409 7.13 0.04 -7.68
N ASN A 410 6.33 -0.17 -6.63
CA ASN A 410 5.59 0.89 -5.96
C ASN A 410 6.52 1.91 -5.30
N VAL A 411 7.56 1.48 -4.57
CA VAL A 411 8.46 2.39 -3.86
C VAL A 411 9.31 3.22 -4.83
N LEU A 412 9.88 2.60 -5.87
CA LEU A 412 10.66 3.29 -6.89
C LEU A 412 9.82 4.30 -7.67
N TYR A 413 8.55 3.96 -7.95
CA TYR A 413 7.60 4.87 -8.58
C TYR A 413 7.20 6.04 -7.69
N LEU A 414 6.92 5.78 -6.41
CA LEU A 414 6.46 6.81 -5.47
C LEU A 414 7.58 7.75 -5.03
N ALA A 415 8.85 7.34 -5.04
CA ALA A 415 9.97 8.16 -4.61
C ALA A 415 10.07 9.52 -5.34
N PRO A 416 10.14 9.60 -6.68
CA PRO A 416 10.20 10.88 -7.40
C PRO A 416 8.92 11.71 -7.21
N LEU A 417 7.75 11.06 -7.11
CA LEU A 417 6.48 11.74 -6.87
C LEU A 417 6.43 12.41 -5.52
N THR A 418 6.81 11.66 -4.49
CA THR A 418 6.84 12.16 -3.11
C THR A 418 7.78 13.35 -3.01
N TYR A 419 8.97 13.26 -3.62
CA TYR A 419 9.90 14.38 -3.70
C TYR A 419 9.28 15.62 -4.37
N LEU A 420 8.64 15.44 -5.53
CA LEU A 420 8.01 16.54 -6.28
C LEU A 420 6.87 17.20 -5.49
N PHE A 421 6.01 16.40 -4.86
CA PHE A 421 4.89 16.90 -4.07
C PHE A 421 5.34 17.61 -2.79
N VAL A 422 6.31 17.06 -2.07
CA VAL A 422 6.91 17.70 -0.89
C VAL A 422 7.54 19.03 -1.28
N LYS A 423 8.31 19.06 -2.38
CA LYS A 423 8.91 20.30 -2.90
C LYS A 423 7.85 21.34 -3.28
N PHE A 424 6.78 20.93 -3.96
CA PHE A 424 5.66 21.79 -4.31
C PHE A 424 4.96 22.35 -3.06
N PHE A 425 4.73 21.53 -2.04
CA PHE A 425 4.08 21.93 -0.79
C PHE A 425 4.92 22.94 -0.01
N ILE A 426 6.22 22.66 0.17
CA ILE A 426 7.16 23.59 0.82
C ILE A 426 7.16 24.94 0.10
N THR A 427 7.21 24.92 -1.23
CA THR A 427 7.25 26.14 -2.04
C THR A 427 5.93 26.91 -2.00
N SER A 428 4.81 26.21 -2.15
CA SER A 428 3.48 26.84 -2.29
C SER A 428 2.88 27.30 -0.97
N TYR A 429 3.16 26.59 0.12
CA TYR A 429 2.52 26.83 1.41
C TYR A 429 3.48 27.32 2.49
N LEU A 430 4.62 26.66 2.70
CA LEU A 430 5.52 27.04 3.80
C LEU A 430 6.31 28.31 3.48
N ARG A 431 6.97 28.37 2.32
CA ARG A 431 7.73 29.56 1.90
C ARG A 431 6.84 30.76 1.66
N ARG A 432 5.67 30.56 1.05
CA ARG A 432 4.72 31.65 0.76
C ARG A 432 4.05 32.19 2.03
N ALA A 433 3.68 31.33 2.98
CA ALA A 433 3.18 31.76 4.28
C ALA A 433 4.27 32.48 5.10
N GLY A 434 5.51 31.98 5.06
CA GLY A 434 6.66 32.65 5.68
C GLY A 434 6.93 34.03 5.09
N ALA A 435 6.88 34.16 3.75
CA ALA A 435 7.04 35.44 3.07
C ALA A 435 5.90 36.42 3.37
N GLU A 436 4.66 35.93 3.48
CA GLU A 436 3.50 36.74 3.83
C GLU A 436 3.52 37.20 5.29
N SER A 437 3.95 36.33 6.22
CA SER A 437 4.20 36.69 7.62
C SER A 437 5.31 37.73 7.73
N ALA A 438 6.45 37.50 7.06
CA ALA A 438 7.57 38.45 7.04
C ALA A 438 7.17 39.81 6.45
N ARG A 439 6.30 39.83 5.42
CA ARG A 439 5.75 41.08 4.87
C ARG A 439 4.86 41.82 5.86
N LYS A 440 4.01 41.10 6.61
CA LYS A 440 3.17 41.68 7.66
C LYS A 440 4.01 42.23 8.83
N ASP A 441 5.04 41.50 9.23
CA ASP A 441 5.96 41.93 10.30
C ASP A 441 6.77 43.16 9.88
N ARG A 442 7.22 43.20 8.62
CA ARG A 442 7.89 44.38 8.04
C ARG A 442 6.95 45.60 7.99
N ALA A 443 5.73 45.43 7.50
CA ALA A 443 4.74 46.52 7.45
C ALA A 443 4.37 47.03 8.87
N ARG A 444 4.29 46.12 9.86
CA ARG A 444 4.07 46.50 11.26
C ARG A 444 5.25 47.30 11.83
N ARG A 445 6.48 46.89 11.54
CA ARG A 445 7.70 47.62 11.94
C ARG A 445 7.77 49.00 11.28
N GLU A 446 7.53 49.10 9.97
CA GLU A 446 7.50 50.39 9.25
C GLU A 446 6.44 51.34 9.83
N SER A 447 5.25 50.81 10.18
CA SER A 447 4.21 51.59 10.88
C SER A 447 4.64 52.06 12.27
N GLN A 448 5.32 51.21 13.05
CA GLN A 448 5.82 51.59 14.39
C GLN A 448 6.92 52.65 14.31
N VAL A 449 7.82 52.55 13.33
CA VAL A 449 8.87 53.55 13.09
C VAL A 449 8.26 54.89 12.69
N ALA A 450 7.27 54.91 11.79
CA ALA A 450 6.59 56.15 11.41
C ALA A 450 5.86 56.83 12.58
N VAL A 451 5.28 56.05 13.50
CA VAL A 451 4.66 56.59 14.73
C VAL A 451 5.71 57.14 15.69
N ALA A 452 6.84 56.45 15.84
CA ALA A 452 7.95 56.91 16.69
C ALA A 452 8.63 58.17 16.14
N GLU A 453 8.82 58.27 14.82
CA GLU A 453 9.38 59.44 14.16
C GLU A 453 8.45 60.66 14.33
N LYS A 454 7.14 60.48 14.15
CA LYS A 454 6.16 61.55 14.40
C LYS A 454 6.18 62.01 15.87
N ALA A 455 6.20 61.07 16.81
CA ALA A 455 6.30 61.40 18.24
C ALA A 455 7.62 62.12 18.59
N GLY A 456 8.73 61.75 17.93
CA GLY A 456 10.03 62.43 18.08
C GLY A 456 10.01 63.86 17.54
N TRP A 457 9.37 64.09 16.39
CA TRP A 457 9.18 65.44 15.83
C TRP A 457 8.27 66.31 16.71
N ASP A 458 7.18 65.77 17.22
CA ASP A 458 6.26 66.49 18.12
C ASP A 458 6.95 66.85 19.45
N ALA A 459 7.79 65.95 19.99
CA ALA A 459 8.60 66.22 21.17
C ALA A 459 9.70 67.27 20.91
N ALA A 460 10.35 67.24 19.74
CA ALA A 460 11.34 68.23 19.34
C ALA A 460 10.72 69.62 19.16
N GLN A 461 9.50 69.71 18.61
CA GLN A 461 8.75 70.97 18.51
C GLN A 461 8.33 71.49 19.89
N GLY A 462 7.92 70.61 20.81
CA GLY A 462 7.61 70.97 22.19
C GLY A 462 8.83 71.56 22.92
N LEU A 463 10.00 70.93 22.77
CA LEU A 463 11.25 71.43 23.33
C LEU A 463 11.70 72.75 22.68
N GLN A 464 11.51 72.90 21.36
CA GLN A 464 11.82 74.13 20.65
C GLN A 464 10.93 75.29 21.12
N ALA A 465 9.66 75.03 21.42
CA ALA A 465 8.74 76.02 22.00
C ALA A 465 9.12 76.41 23.44
N GLU A 466 9.68 75.48 24.21
CA GLU A 466 10.13 75.73 25.59
C GLU A 466 11.49 76.46 25.65
N VAL A 467 12.41 76.17 24.73
CA VAL A 467 13.76 76.78 24.68
C VAL A 467 13.77 78.16 24.01
N TYR A 468 12.92 78.40 23.00
CA TYR A 468 12.90 79.66 22.24
C TYR A 468 11.67 80.54 22.48
N GLY A 469 10.69 80.07 23.26
CA GLY A 469 9.43 80.77 23.52
C GLY A 469 8.46 80.73 22.34
N THR A 470 7.16 80.80 22.61
CA THR A 470 6.11 80.81 21.59
C THR A 470 6.12 82.14 20.80
N PRO A 471 5.90 82.13 19.47
CA PRO A 471 5.95 83.35 18.64
C PRO A 471 4.88 84.42 18.90
N ASP A 472 4.01 84.26 19.91
CA ASP A 472 2.82 85.11 20.10
C ASP A 472 2.95 86.20 21.18
N GLU A 473 4.07 86.31 21.90
CA GLU A 473 4.26 87.40 22.88
C GLU A 473 4.90 88.68 22.33
N ARG A 474 5.21 88.77 21.01
CA ARG A 474 5.84 89.97 20.42
C ARG A 474 4.92 90.89 19.63
N ARG A 475 3.60 90.72 19.68
CA ARG A 475 2.69 91.50 18.82
C ARG A 475 1.42 92.00 19.48
N SER A 476 1.54 92.66 20.63
CA SER A 476 0.45 93.44 21.23
C SER A 476 0.82 94.91 21.45
N VAL A 477 1.34 95.59 20.43
CA VAL A 477 1.25 97.06 20.32
C VAL A 477 1.08 97.42 18.85
N SER A 478 0.17 98.35 18.57
CA SER A 478 -0.09 99.03 17.29
C SER A 478 -1.17 98.42 16.35
N LYS A 479 -2.36 99.04 16.48
CA LYS A 479 -3.19 99.66 15.41
C LYS A 479 -4.61 99.12 15.25
N GLN A 480 -5.53 99.93 15.77
CA GLN A 480 -6.95 100.12 15.40
C GLN A 480 -7.14 100.54 13.93
N SER A 481 -8.40 100.41 13.47
CA SER A 481 -9.03 101.00 12.25
C SER A 481 -8.89 100.10 11.01
N THR A 482 -9.93 99.68 10.24
CA THR A 482 -11.35 100.06 10.10
C THR A 482 -12.04 99.08 9.10
N THR A 483 -13.36 98.87 9.28
CA THR A 483 -14.44 98.59 8.27
C THR A 483 -14.56 97.26 7.47
N THR A 484 -15.70 96.58 7.67
CA THR A 484 -16.44 95.50 6.94
C THR A 484 -16.97 95.91 5.52
N PRO A 485 -17.56 95.05 4.60
CA PRO A 485 -18.39 93.81 4.76
C PRO A 485 -18.19 92.71 3.64
N PRO A 486 -19.18 91.87 3.19
CA PRO A 486 -19.65 90.56 3.67
C PRO A 486 -19.46 89.38 2.63
N PRO A 487 -19.98 88.13 2.82
CA PRO A 487 -19.44 86.90 2.23
C PRO A 487 -20.16 86.39 0.95
N ALA A 488 -19.48 85.54 0.17
CA ALA A 488 -20.02 84.85 -1.02
C ALA A 488 -20.22 83.32 -0.79
N PRO A 489 -21.27 82.70 -1.39
CA PRO A 489 -21.74 81.35 -1.03
C PRO A 489 -21.19 80.21 -1.91
N ARG A 490 -21.26 78.97 -1.37
CA ARG A 490 -20.90 77.69 -2.02
C ARG A 490 -21.92 77.25 -3.09
N PRO A 491 -21.52 76.54 -4.16
CA PRO A 491 -22.46 75.88 -5.07
C PRO A 491 -22.76 74.43 -4.66
N ALA A 492 -24.04 74.06 -4.80
CA ALA A 492 -24.62 72.76 -4.54
C ALA A 492 -24.70 71.86 -5.78
N GLN A 493 -24.90 70.57 -5.50
CA GLN A 493 -25.08 69.43 -6.39
C GLN A 493 -26.11 69.64 -7.52
N ARG A 494 -25.87 68.97 -8.66
CA ARG A 494 -26.87 68.75 -9.71
C ARG A 494 -27.13 67.26 -9.88
N SER A 495 -28.40 66.87 -9.78
CA SER A 495 -28.90 65.51 -10.00
C SER A 495 -29.88 65.48 -11.17
N ARG A 496 -29.79 64.38 -11.95
CA ARG A 496 -30.86 63.65 -12.66
C ARG A 496 -31.51 64.17 -13.97
N HIS A 497 -31.81 63.13 -14.77
CA HIS A 497 -32.80 62.94 -15.85
C HIS A 497 -32.44 63.41 -17.27
N ALA A 498 -32.15 62.45 -18.15
CA ALA A 498 -33.14 61.84 -19.06
C ALA A 498 -32.71 60.40 -19.38
#